data_AF-A0A679GHF6-F1
#
_entry.id   AF-A0A679GHF6-F1
#
_cell.length_a   1.000
_cell.length_b   1.000
_cell.length_c   1.000
_cell.angle_alpha   90.00
_cell.angle_beta   90.00
_cell.angle_gamma   90.00
#
_symmetry.space_group_name_H-M   'P 1'
#
loop_
_entity.id
_entity.type
_entity.pdbx_description
1 polymer ?
#
loop_
_entity_poly.entity_id
_entity_poly.type
_entity_poly.pdbx_seq_one_letter_code
_entity_poly.pdbx_strand_id
1 'polypeptide(L)'
;MTDPKRPATANPWQALRALTPARIALGRAGTSLPTQAQLDFQFAHAQARDAVHLPLDTPALAAELEGLGHASLRLHSAAADRHTYLQRPDLGRRLDAASAERLREHAAKHPEGYDLAVVVADGLSALAVQRHTLPFLRRFLDQAASENWHLAPITLVEQGRVAVADEVGELLKARMVVILIGERPGLSSPDSLGLYFTWEPRVGLTDASRNCISNVRLEGLSYGLAAHRLLHLMREACRRQLSGVNLKDDSDVPVLDGPEGGPRGNFLLGGD
;
A
#
# COMPACT_ATOMS: atom_id res chain seq x y z
N MET A 1 37.56 39.65 -20.07
CA MET A 1 36.53 39.35 -19.04
C MET A 1 35.87 38.04 -19.42
N THR A 2 36.33 36.94 -18.83
CA THR A 2 35.74 35.62 -19.00
C THR A 2 34.39 35.60 -18.30
N ASP A 3 33.33 35.37 -19.06
CA ASP A 3 31.99 34.98 -18.59
C ASP A 3 32.15 34.00 -17.42
N PRO A 4 31.58 34.26 -16.21
CA PRO A 4 31.70 33.35 -15.09
C PRO A 4 30.98 32.06 -15.48
N LYS A 5 31.75 31.10 -16.03
CA LYS A 5 31.25 29.78 -16.45
C LYS A 5 30.56 29.16 -15.25
N ARG A 6 29.23 29.28 -15.22
CA ARG A 6 28.43 28.53 -14.26
C ARG A 6 28.76 27.06 -14.50
N PRO A 7 29.25 26.33 -13.49
CA PRO A 7 29.70 24.95 -13.66
C PRO A 7 28.55 24.02 -14.11
N ALA A 8 27.30 24.45 -13.92
CA ALA A 8 26.11 23.77 -14.40
C ALA A 8 25.30 24.65 -15.38
N THR A 9 24.85 24.02 -16.47
CA THR A 9 23.86 24.54 -17.41
C THR A 9 22.46 24.22 -16.90
N ALA A 10 21.62 25.25 -16.74
CA ALA A 10 20.22 25.09 -16.37
C ALA A 10 19.42 24.45 -17.52
N ASN A 11 18.31 23.78 -17.19
CA ASN A 11 17.40 23.22 -18.18
C ASN A 11 16.22 24.19 -18.40
N PRO A 12 15.88 24.57 -19.64
CA PRO A 12 14.78 25.51 -19.90
C PRO A 12 13.40 24.96 -19.52
N TRP A 13 13.25 23.64 -19.35
CA TRP A 13 11.98 23.00 -19.02
C TRP A 13 11.72 22.87 -17.52
N GLN A 14 12.32 23.72 -16.69
CA GLN A 14 12.12 23.69 -15.23
C GLN A 14 10.64 23.76 -14.83
N ALA A 15 9.83 24.52 -15.58
CA ALA A 15 8.40 24.64 -15.34
C ALA A 15 7.67 23.28 -15.41
N LEU A 16 8.13 22.33 -16.23
CA LEU A 16 7.52 21.00 -16.34
C LEU A 16 7.65 20.17 -15.07
N ARG A 17 8.58 20.51 -14.16
CA ARG A 17 8.72 19.81 -12.87
C ARG A 17 7.48 19.93 -11.99
N ALA A 18 6.66 20.97 -12.18
CA ALA A 18 5.40 21.09 -11.44
C ALA A 18 4.38 20.00 -11.82
N LEU A 19 4.54 19.36 -12.98
CA LEU A 19 3.59 18.39 -13.52
C LEU A 19 3.94 16.94 -13.17
N THR A 20 5.10 16.70 -12.56
CA THR A 20 5.54 15.34 -12.23
C THR A 20 6.50 15.32 -11.04
N PRO A 21 6.36 14.35 -10.13
CA PRO A 21 7.36 14.12 -9.08
C PRO A 21 8.67 13.56 -9.62
N ALA A 22 8.72 13.14 -10.89
CA ALA A 22 9.94 12.65 -11.52
C ALA A 22 11.02 13.74 -11.55
N ARG A 23 12.27 13.34 -11.34
CA ARG A 23 13.44 14.24 -11.30
C ARG A 23 13.88 14.65 -12.71
N ILE A 24 13.03 15.42 -13.39
CA ILE A 24 13.28 15.95 -14.74
C ILE A 24 13.86 17.37 -14.70
N ALA A 25 14.36 17.85 -15.85
CA ALA A 25 14.85 19.22 -16.02
C ALA A 25 15.90 19.67 -14.98
N LEU A 26 16.77 18.74 -14.54
CA LEU A 26 17.77 18.98 -13.50
C LEU A 26 18.94 19.88 -13.95
N GLY A 27 19.10 20.06 -15.26
CA GLY A 27 20.30 20.68 -15.84
C GLY A 27 21.44 19.68 -15.98
N ARG A 28 22.65 20.18 -16.28
CA ARG A 28 23.86 19.35 -16.46
C ARG A 28 25.14 20.11 -16.15
N ALA A 29 26.15 19.43 -15.65
CA ALA A 29 27.54 19.90 -15.58
C ALA A 29 28.37 19.07 -16.57
N GLY A 30 28.65 19.60 -17.76
CA GLY A 30 29.20 18.81 -18.86
C GLY A 30 28.22 17.70 -19.28
N THR A 31 28.63 16.45 -19.16
CA THR A 31 27.83 15.23 -19.38
C THR A 31 27.28 14.62 -18.08
N SER A 32 27.48 15.28 -16.94
CA SER A 32 27.13 14.77 -15.60
C SER A 32 26.00 15.58 -14.96
N LEU A 33 25.46 15.07 -13.84
CA LEU A 33 24.48 15.80 -13.02
C LEU A 33 25.13 17.02 -12.34
N PRO A 34 24.40 18.12 -12.17
CA PRO A 34 24.83 19.19 -11.28
C PRO A 34 24.97 18.69 -9.83
N THR A 35 25.90 19.27 -9.08
CA THR A 35 26.18 18.88 -7.68
C THR A 35 24.94 18.88 -6.81
N GLN A 36 24.07 19.89 -6.92
CA GLN A 36 22.83 19.95 -6.14
C GLN A 36 21.93 18.74 -6.39
N ALA A 37 21.71 18.38 -7.67
CA ALA A 37 20.88 17.22 -8.02
C ALA A 37 21.49 15.90 -7.51
N GLN A 38 22.82 15.80 -7.49
CA GLN A 38 23.53 14.66 -6.91
C GLN A 38 23.35 14.57 -5.39
N LEU A 39 23.47 15.70 -4.68
CA LEU A 39 23.26 15.75 -3.23
C LEU A 39 21.81 15.43 -2.86
N ASP A 40 20.84 16.00 -3.59
CA ASP A 40 19.41 15.72 -3.40
C ASP A 40 19.08 14.24 -3.65
N PHE A 41 19.82 13.57 -4.54
CA PHE A 41 19.68 12.13 -4.76
C PHE A 41 20.25 11.32 -3.60
N GLN A 42 21.46 11.64 -3.15
CA GLN A 42 22.10 10.96 -2.03
C GLN A 42 21.31 11.10 -0.74
N PHE A 43 20.78 12.29 -0.47
CA PHE A 43 19.93 12.54 0.68
C PHE A 43 18.67 11.68 0.66
N ALA A 44 17.93 11.69 -0.46
CA ALA A 44 16.73 10.87 -0.59
C ALA A 44 17.02 9.36 -0.54
N HIS A 45 18.17 8.93 -1.04
CA HIS A 45 18.60 7.54 -0.94
C HIS A 45 18.89 7.13 0.52
N ALA A 46 19.54 8.00 1.31
CA ALA A 46 19.74 7.76 2.74
C ALA A 46 18.40 7.65 3.47
N GLN A 47 17.47 8.58 3.23
CA GLN A 47 16.13 8.53 3.82
C GLN A 47 15.36 7.25 3.43
N ALA A 48 15.43 6.83 2.17
CA ALA A 48 14.78 5.60 1.72
C ALA A 48 15.36 4.35 2.41
N ARG A 49 16.67 4.32 2.67
CA ARG A 49 17.32 3.23 3.42
C ARG A 49 16.86 3.21 4.87
N ASP A 50 16.83 4.36 5.53
CA ASP A 50 16.40 4.45 6.93
C ASP A 50 14.93 4.04 7.09
N ALA A 51 14.07 4.44 6.15
CA ALA A 51 12.66 4.07 6.14
C ALA A 51 12.43 2.55 6.10
N VAL A 52 13.31 1.78 5.45
CA VAL A 52 13.24 0.31 5.44
C VAL A 52 13.44 -0.28 6.83
N HIS A 53 14.16 0.39 7.74
CA HIS A 53 14.46 -0.15 9.07
C HIS A 53 13.52 0.36 10.17
N LEU A 54 12.64 1.31 9.87
CA LEU A 54 11.67 1.81 10.84
C LEU A 54 10.66 0.71 11.23
N PRO A 55 10.46 0.43 12.53
CA PRO A 55 9.46 -0.53 12.99
C PRO A 55 8.05 0.06 12.91
N LEU A 56 7.05 -0.82 12.73
CA LEU A 56 5.64 -0.48 12.86
C LEU A 56 5.26 -0.42 14.34
N ASP A 57 4.63 0.68 14.77
CA ASP A 57 4.10 0.80 16.13
C ASP A 57 2.72 0.12 16.20
N THR A 58 2.71 -1.20 16.38
CA THR A 58 1.46 -1.98 16.46
C THR A 58 0.63 -1.66 17.71
N PRO A 59 1.20 -1.32 18.89
CA PRO A 59 0.40 -0.82 20.01
C PRO A 59 -0.36 0.46 19.69
N ALA A 60 0.29 1.47 19.10
CA ALA A 60 -0.38 2.73 18.75
C ALA A 60 -1.49 2.49 17.72
N LEU A 61 -1.21 1.69 16.69
CA LEU A 61 -2.19 1.36 15.66
C LEU A 61 -3.39 0.60 16.24
N ALA A 62 -3.17 -0.32 17.18
CA ALA A 62 -4.24 -1.03 17.87
C ALA A 62 -5.15 -0.08 18.66
N ALA A 63 -4.58 0.91 19.35
CA ALA A 63 -5.34 1.91 20.09
C ALA A 63 -6.16 2.82 19.15
N GLU A 64 -5.61 3.20 17.99
CA GLU A 64 -6.34 3.96 16.98
C GLU A 64 -7.52 3.16 16.41
N LEU A 65 -7.35 1.86 16.17
CA LEU A 65 -8.42 0.96 15.71
C LEU A 65 -9.51 0.78 16.77
N GLU A 66 -9.14 0.66 18.04
CA GLU A 66 -10.09 0.61 19.16
C GLU A 66 -10.90 1.91 19.23
N GLY A 67 -10.27 3.07 19.01
CA GLY A 67 -10.94 4.36 18.91
C GLY A 67 -11.95 4.46 17.74
N LEU A 68 -11.82 3.61 16.71
CA LEU A 68 -12.81 3.43 15.64
C LEU A 68 -13.85 2.34 15.94
N GLY A 69 -13.78 1.68 17.10
CA GLY A 69 -14.68 0.60 17.49
C GLY A 69 -14.33 -0.77 16.93
N HIS A 70 -13.09 -0.96 16.45
CA HIS A 70 -12.63 -2.23 15.89
C HIS A 70 -11.63 -2.93 16.81
N ALA A 71 -11.95 -4.17 17.21
CA ALA A 71 -10.99 -5.03 17.88
C ALA A 71 -9.82 -5.38 16.95
N SER A 72 -8.64 -5.60 17.53
CA SER A 72 -7.45 -6.00 16.79
C SER A 72 -6.71 -7.18 17.42
N LEU A 73 -6.04 -7.96 16.58
CA LEU A 73 -5.17 -9.07 17.00
C LEU A 73 -3.75 -8.77 16.53
N ARG A 74 -2.83 -8.60 17.49
CA ARG A 74 -1.40 -8.44 17.19
C ARG A 74 -0.75 -9.80 17.02
N LEU A 75 -0.04 -9.98 15.93
CA LEU A 75 0.63 -11.21 15.51
C LEU A 75 2.02 -10.86 14.96
N HIS A 76 2.82 -11.90 14.74
CA HIS A 76 4.14 -11.79 14.18
C HIS A 76 4.36 -12.89 13.13
N SER A 77 5.08 -12.57 12.06
CA SER A 77 5.51 -13.58 11.09
C SER A 77 6.57 -14.53 11.68
N ALA A 78 6.95 -15.57 10.96
CA ALA A 78 8.06 -16.43 11.36
C ALA A 78 9.43 -15.73 11.26
N ALA A 79 9.52 -14.53 10.69
CA ALA A 79 10.76 -13.75 10.62
C ALA A 79 10.95 -12.96 11.92
N ALA A 80 11.75 -13.48 12.85
CA ALA A 80 11.93 -12.97 14.22
C ALA A 80 12.35 -11.50 14.34
N ASP A 81 13.00 -10.95 13.32
CA ASP A 81 13.48 -9.57 13.31
C ASP A 81 13.56 -9.01 11.88
N ARG A 82 13.82 -7.70 11.79
CA ARG A 82 13.90 -6.98 10.52
C ARG A 82 15.01 -7.49 9.60
N HIS A 83 16.15 -7.91 10.16
CA HIS A 83 17.29 -8.38 9.38
C HIS A 83 16.97 -9.72 8.70
N THR A 84 16.36 -10.63 9.45
CA THR A 84 15.84 -11.91 8.98
C THR A 84 14.74 -11.71 7.93
N TYR A 85 13.78 -10.82 8.19
CA TYR A 85 12.69 -10.50 7.24
C TYR A 85 13.18 -10.05 5.85
N LEU A 86 14.26 -9.24 5.81
CA LEU A 86 14.83 -8.75 4.56
C LEU A 86 15.54 -9.86 3.75
N GLN A 87 16.08 -10.88 4.41
CA GLN A 87 16.85 -11.95 3.77
C GLN A 87 16.06 -13.25 3.53
N ARG A 88 15.02 -13.49 4.34
CA ARG A 88 14.22 -14.72 4.35
C ARG A 88 12.77 -14.43 4.02
N PRO A 89 12.46 -14.20 2.73
CA PRO A 89 11.10 -13.88 2.32
C PRO A 89 10.10 -15.01 2.61
N ASP A 90 10.56 -16.25 2.68
CA ASP A 90 9.76 -17.40 3.07
C ASP A 90 9.22 -17.28 4.50
N LEU A 91 10.01 -16.76 5.45
CA LEU A 91 9.59 -16.59 6.85
C LEU A 91 8.56 -15.47 7.01
N GLY A 92 8.70 -14.36 6.28
CA GLY A 92 7.71 -13.28 6.28
C GLY A 92 6.37 -13.66 5.63
N ARG A 93 6.30 -14.79 4.93
CA ARG A 93 5.06 -15.31 4.30
C ARG A 93 4.27 -16.24 5.21
N ARG A 94 4.76 -16.54 6.43
CA ARG A 94 4.14 -17.43 7.40
C ARG A 94 4.07 -16.79 8.77
N LEU A 95 3.08 -17.14 9.57
CA LEU A 95 3.01 -16.76 10.98
C LEU A 95 4.02 -17.54 11.80
N ASP A 96 4.49 -16.95 12.91
CA ASP A 96 5.16 -17.75 13.94
C ASP A 96 4.16 -18.68 14.64
N ALA A 97 4.69 -19.67 15.38
CA ALA A 97 3.87 -20.69 16.02
C ALA A 97 2.89 -20.10 17.05
N ALA A 98 3.33 -19.08 17.81
CA ALA A 98 2.50 -18.47 18.85
C ALA A 98 1.34 -17.65 18.27
N SER A 99 1.58 -16.95 17.16
CA SER A 99 0.58 -16.16 16.43
C SER A 99 -0.42 -17.07 15.73
N ALA A 100 0.05 -18.15 15.11
CA ALA A 100 -0.82 -19.16 14.51
C ALA A 100 -1.74 -19.80 15.59
N GLU A 101 -1.20 -20.12 16.76
CA GLU A 101 -2.00 -20.68 17.85
C GLU A 101 -3.05 -19.69 18.39
N ARG A 102 -2.67 -18.42 18.57
CA ARG A 102 -3.60 -17.36 18.97
C ARG A 102 -4.79 -17.24 18.00
N LEU A 103 -4.56 -17.37 16.69
CA LEU A 103 -5.64 -17.38 15.71
C LEU A 103 -6.51 -18.64 15.81
N ARG A 104 -5.91 -19.81 16.04
CA ARG A 104 -6.70 -21.06 16.25
C ARG A 104 -7.58 -20.98 17.47
N GLU A 105 -7.06 -20.48 18.58
CA GLU A 105 -7.84 -20.25 19.82
C GLU A 105 -8.98 -19.25 19.59
N HIS A 106 -8.75 -18.20 18.81
CA HIS A 106 -9.78 -17.24 18.43
C HIS A 106 -10.86 -17.89 17.55
N ALA A 107 -10.45 -18.62 16.50
CA ALA A 107 -11.35 -19.31 15.58
C ALA A 107 -12.15 -20.43 16.25
N ALA A 108 -11.60 -21.09 17.28
CA ALA A 108 -12.32 -22.09 18.07
C ALA A 108 -13.52 -21.47 18.83
N LYS A 109 -13.44 -20.20 19.21
CA LYS A 109 -14.52 -19.45 19.85
C LYS A 109 -15.55 -18.88 18.86
N HIS A 110 -15.21 -18.88 17.55
CA HIS A 110 -16.01 -18.29 16.47
C HIS A 110 -16.15 -19.32 15.32
N PRO A 111 -16.85 -20.44 15.56
CA PRO A 111 -16.89 -21.56 14.62
C PRO A 111 -17.52 -21.21 13.26
N GLU A 112 -18.37 -20.20 13.21
CA GLU A 112 -19.04 -19.66 12.02
C GLU A 112 -18.09 -18.99 11.02
N GLY A 113 -16.88 -18.59 11.46
CA GLY A 113 -15.91 -17.90 10.63
C GLY A 113 -16.34 -16.47 10.28
N TYR A 114 -15.69 -15.91 9.25
CA TYR A 114 -15.87 -14.51 8.87
C TYR A 114 -16.11 -14.39 7.37
N ASP A 115 -16.81 -13.33 6.97
CA ASP A 115 -16.87 -12.98 5.54
C ASP A 115 -15.57 -12.31 5.12
N LEU A 116 -15.03 -11.41 5.94
CA LEU A 116 -13.85 -10.62 5.62
C LEU A 116 -12.81 -10.62 6.74
N ALA A 117 -11.57 -10.93 6.39
CA ALA A 117 -10.39 -10.62 7.21
C ALA A 117 -9.63 -9.42 6.64
N VAL A 118 -9.31 -8.47 7.50
CA VAL A 118 -8.43 -7.34 7.18
C VAL A 118 -7.11 -7.54 7.91
N VAL A 119 -6.03 -7.65 7.15
CA VAL A 119 -4.67 -7.81 7.66
C VAL A 119 -3.90 -6.52 7.39
N VAL A 120 -3.17 -6.04 8.38
CA VAL A 120 -2.27 -4.90 8.25
C VAL A 120 -0.86 -5.39 8.57
N ALA A 121 0.07 -5.19 7.64
CA ALA A 121 1.46 -5.60 7.81
C ALA A 121 2.41 -4.47 7.47
N ASP A 122 3.51 -4.37 8.22
CA ASP A 122 4.57 -3.38 8.03
C ASP A 122 5.16 -3.41 6.61
N GLY A 123 5.37 -4.60 6.05
CA GLY A 123 5.93 -4.76 4.72
C GLY A 123 7.34 -4.17 4.64
N LEU A 124 7.63 -3.39 3.61
CA LEU A 124 8.92 -2.71 3.44
C LEU A 124 8.90 -1.25 3.90
N SER A 125 7.72 -0.71 4.25
CA SER A 125 7.56 0.66 4.74
C SER A 125 6.54 0.73 5.87
N ALA A 126 7.01 0.61 7.11
CA ALA A 126 6.16 0.82 8.28
C ALA A 126 5.55 2.24 8.30
N LEU A 127 6.28 3.23 7.80
CA LEU A 127 5.81 4.62 7.68
C LEU A 127 4.54 4.71 6.82
N ALA A 128 4.50 4.00 5.68
CA ALA A 128 3.31 3.96 4.82
C ALA A 128 2.09 3.44 5.59
N VAL A 129 2.30 2.36 6.34
CA VAL A 129 1.25 1.69 7.09
C VAL A 129 0.73 2.58 8.21
N GLN A 130 1.63 3.15 9.02
CA GLN A 130 1.28 4.07 10.10
C GLN A 130 0.48 5.27 9.59
N ARG A 131 0.86 5.81 8.41
CA ARG A 131 0.26 7.02 7.86
C ARG A 131 -1.09 6.78 7.17
N HIS A 132 -1.24 5.66 6.47
CA HIS A 132 -2.33 5.47 5.51
C HIS A 132 -3.40 4.47 5.94
N THR A 133 -3.11 3.57 6.89
CA THR A 133 -4.04 2.51 7.30
C THR A 133 -5.36 3.07 7.82
N LEU A 134 -5.34 3.92 8.85
CA LEU A 134 -6.55 4.46 9.46
C LEU A 134 -7.39 5.31 8.49
N PRO A 135 -6.80 6.29 7.76
CA PRO A 135 -7.53 7.06 6.77
C PRO A 135 -8.18 6.21 5.68
N PHE A 136 -7.48 5.17 5.21
CA PHE A 136 -8.03 4.23 4.24
C PHE A 136 -9.16 3.38 4.83
N LEU A 137 -8.94 2.74 5.99
CA LEU A 137 -9.92 1.87 6.62
C LEU A 137 -11.22 2.60 6.93
N ARG A 138 -11.16 3.85 7.40
CA ARG A 138 -12.37 4.65 7.61
C ARG A 138 -13.20 4.77 6.34
N ARG A 139 -12.57 5.10 5.20
CA ARG A 139 -13.26 5.21 3.91
C ARG A 139 -13.78 3.87 3.41
N PHE A 140 -13.01 2.81 3.58
CA PHE A 140 -13.39 1.46 3.16
C PHE A 140 -14.58 0.94 3.97
N LEU A 141 -14.53 1.03 5.29
CA LEU A 141 -15.57 0.54 6.19
C LEU A 141 -16.87 1.34 6.05
N ASP A 142 -16.78 2.67 5.89
CA ASP A 142 -17.95 3.51 5.59
C ASP A 142 -18.65 3.05 4.29
N GLN A 143 -17.88 2.72 3.25
CA GLN A 143 -18.44 2.25 1.96
C GLN A 143 -18.94 0.80 2.01
N ALA A 144 -18.29 -0.07 2.80
CA ALA A 144 -18.64 -1.47 2.94
C ALA A 144 -19.80 -1.73 3.92
N ALA A 145 -20.26 -0.70 4.65
CA ALA A 145 -21.31 -0.83 5.67
C ALA A 145 -22.61 -1.48 5.13
N SER A 146 -22.96 -1.26 3.85
CA SER A 146 -24.16 -1.84 3.24
C SER A 146 -24.04 -3.35 2.91
N GLU A 147 -22.83 -3.90 2.93
CA GLU A 147 -22.60 -5.31 2.55
C GLU A 147 -22.97 -6.29 3.68
N ASN A 148 -23.09 -5.81 4.92
CA ASN A 148 -23.39 -6.62 6.10
C ASN A 148 -22.42 -7.82 6.29
N TRP A 149 -21.16 -7.67 5.90
CA TRP A 149 -20.15 -8.71 6.10
C TRP A 149 -19.77 -8.87 7.58
N HIS A 150 -19.66 -10.11 8.02
CA HIS A 150 -19.05 -10.42 9.32
C HIS A 150 -17.54 -10.18 9.25
N LEU A 151 -17.09 -9.05 9.80
CA LEU A 151 -15.68 -8.64 9.81
C LEU A 151 -14.93 -9.28 10.98
N ALA A 152 -13.79 -9.93 10.68
CA ALA A 152 -12.87 -10.41 11.70
C ALA A 152 -12.17 -9.26 12.44
N PRO A 153 -11.66 -9.47 13.67
CA PRO A 153 -10.75 -8.52 14.30
C PRO A 153 -9.59 -8.17 13.35
N ILE A 154 -9.27 -6.88 13.25
CA ILE A 154 -8.23 -6.41 12.34
C ILE A 154 -6.89 -6.98 12.82
N THR A 155 -6.22 -7.72 11.96
CA THR A 155 -4.99 -8.42 12.33
C THR A 155 -3.79 -7.55 12.01
N LEU A 156 -2.95 -7.27 13.00
CA LEU A 156 -1.70 -6.52 12.85
C LEU A 156 -0.54 -7.53 12.84
N VAL A 157 0.16 -7.68 11.71
CA VAL A 157 1.24 -8.66 11.53
C VAL A 157 2.57 -7.93 11.37
N GLU A 158 3.47 -8.12 12.33
CA GLU A 158 4.84 -7.63 12.24
C GLU A 158 5.70 -8.53 11.35
N GLN A 159 6.59 -7.92 10.58
CA GLN A 159 7.46 -8.59 9.60
C GLN A 159 6.66 -9.38 8.54
N GLY A 160 5.49 -8.88 8.15
CA GLY A 160 4.56 -9.57 7.26
C GLY A 160 4.84 -9.31 5.77
N ARG A 161 4.72 -10.34 4.95
CA ARG A 161 4.62 -10.24 3.47
C ARG A 161 3.22 -10.61 3.03
N VAL A 162 2.84 -10.19 1.82
CA VAL A 162 1.52 -10.40 1.22
C VAL A 162 0.91 -11.78 1.51
N ALA A 163 1.64 -12.88 1.29
CA ALA A 163 1.11 -14.24 1.45
C ALA A 163 0.80 -14.64 2.90
N VAL A 164 1.28 -13.92 3.92
CA VAL A 164 0.93 -14.18 5.32
C VAL A 164 -0.58 -14.00 5.56
N ALA A 165 -1.21 -13.13 4.78
CA ALA A 165 -2.64 -12.89 4.86
C ALA A 165 -3.47 -14.12 4.47
N ASP A 166 -2.94 -14.99 3.60
CA ASP A 166 -3.65 -16.20 3.24
C ASP A 166 -3.70 -17.19 4.42
N GLU A 167 -2.62 -17.30 5.20
CA GLU A 167 -2.60 -18.11 6.43
C GLU A 167 -3.51 -17.51 7.51
N VAL A 168 -3.52 -16.18 7.66
CA VAL A 168 -4.44 -15.50 8.58
C VAL A 168 -5.90 -15.77 8.19
N GLY A 169 -6.24 -15.57 6.90
CA GLY A 169 -7.59 -15.81 6.38
C GLY A 169 -8.02 -17.27 6.53
N GLU A 170 -7.15 -18.22 6.23
CA GLU A 170 -7.40 -19.65 6.40
C GLU A 170 -7.69 -20.02 7.86
N LEU A 171 -6.83 -19.57 8.80
CA LEU A 171 -6.99 -19.87 10.22
C LEU A 171 -8.24 -19.24 10.82
N LEU A 172 -8.62 -18.04 10.36
CA LEU A 172 -9.85 -17.36 10.76
C LEU A 172 -11.10 -17.91 10.05
N LYS A 173 -10.95 -18.83 9.09
CA LYS A 173 -12.03 -19.30 8.21
C LYS A 173 -12.74 -18.13 7.52
N ALA A 174 -11.97 -17.13 7.10
CA ALA A 174 -12.48 -15.98 6.38
C ALA A 174 -12.73 -16.32 4.91
N ARG A 175 -13.89 -15.96 4.37
CA ARG A 175 -14.21 -16.19 2.95
C ARG A 175 -13.32 -15.40 2.00
N MET A 176 -12.88 -14.22 2.45
CA MET A 176 -11.92 -13.40 1.72
C MET A 176 -11.01 -12.63 2.68
N VAL A 177 -9.84 -12.24 2.17
CA VAL A 177 -8.86 -11.46 2.91
C VAL A 177 -8.36 -10.30 2.07
N VAL A 178 -8.14 -9.15 2.72
CA VAL A 178 -7.32 -8.07 2.17
C VAL A 178 -6.17 -7.78 3.11
N ILE A 179 -4.96 -7.64 2.56
CA ILE A 179 -3.80 -7.13 3.29
C ILE A 179 -3.44 -5.72 2.85
N LEU A 180 -3.35 -4.83 3.82
CA LEU A 180 -2.80 -3.48 3.73
C LEU A 180 -1.32 -3.58 4.11
N ILE A 181 -0.44 -3.29 3.17
CA ILE A 181 1.00 -3.51 3.37
C ILE A 181 1.84 -2.33 2.86
N GLY A 182 2.85 -1.95 3.64
CA GLY A 182 3.81 -0.93 3.23
C GLY A 182 4.65 -1.42 2.05
N GLU A 183 4.60 -0.70 0.93
CA GLU A 183 5.37 -1.02 -0.26
C GLU A 183 6.85 -0.66 -0.07
N ARG A 184 7.68 -1.01 -1.07
CA ARG A 184 9.10 -0.63 -1.05
C ARG A 184 9.22 0.90 -1.10
N PRO A 185 9.96 1.54 -0.18
CA PRO A 185 10.21 2.98 -0.21
C PRO A 185 10.86 3.41 -1.52
N GLY A 186 10.24 4.35 -2.23
CA GLY A 186 10.81 4.99 -3.41
C GLY A 186 11.66 6.21 -3.05
N LEU A 187 12.56 6.61 -3.95
CA LEU A 187 13.43 7.80 -3.80
C LEU A 187 12.68 9.14 -3.74
N SER A 188 11.38 9.15 -3.99
CA SER A 188 10.55 10.36 -4.02
C SER A 188 9.18 10.13 -3.38
N SER A 189 8.93 8.91 -2.87
CA SER A 189 7.70 8.53 -2.16
C SER A 189 8.05 7.33 -1.28
N PRO A 190 8.46 7.56 -0.02
CA PRO A 190 8.89 6.50 0.88
C PRO A 190 7.71 5.73 1.51
N ASP A 191 6.47 6.20 1.31
CA ASP A 191 5.31 5.88 2.14
C ASP A 191 4.09 5.37 1.35
N SER A 192 4.28 4.61 0.27
CA SER A 192 3.16 4.03 -0.50
C SER A 192 2.52 2.81 0.20
N LEU A 193 1.19 2.79 0.33
CA LEU A 193 0.43 1.63 0.80
C LEU A 193 -0.10 0.81 -0.38
N GLY A 194 0.07 -0.51 -0.29
CA GLY A 194 -0.47 -1.48 -1.23
C GLY A 194 -1.59 -2.32 -0.60
N LEU A 195 -2.59 -2.68 -1.40
CA LEU A 195 -3.70 -3.54 -1.02
C LEU A 195 -3.65 -4.82 -1.86
N TYR A 196 -3.64 -5.97 -1.21
CA TYR A 196 -3.71 -7.26 -1.90
C TYR A 196 -4.92 -8.05 -1.42
N PHE A 197 -5.79 -8.42 -2.35
CA PHE A 197 -7.07 -9.07 -2.07
C PHE A 197 -7.10 -10.49 -2.62
N THR A 198 -7.57 -11.43 -1.79
CA THR A 198 -7.71 -12.86 -2.12
C THR A 198 -9.10 -13.36 -1.74
N TRP A 199 -9.77 -14.04 -2.67
CA TRP A 199 -10.96 -14.86 -2.40
C TRP A 199 -10.54 -16.29 -2.01
N GLU A 200 -11.19 -16.87 -1.00
CA GLU A 200 -10.86 -18.18 -0.43
C GLU A 200 -9.36 -18.34 -0.13
N PRO A 201 -8.82 -17.48 0.77
CA PRO A 201 -7.42 -17.53 1.16
C PRO A 201 -7.04 -18.89 1.71
N ARG A 202 -5.90 -19.40 1.25
CA ARG A 202 -5.27 -20.63 1.74
C ARG A 202 -3.76 -20.60 1.52
N VAL A 203 -3.04 -21.24 2.42
CA VAL A 203 -1.60 -21.43 2.31
C VAL A 203 -1.27 -22.18 1.01
N GLY A 204 -0.27 -21.67 0.28
CA GLY A 204 0.16 -22.25 -0.99
C GLY A 204 -0.38 -21.54 -2.24
N LEU A 205 -1.24 -20.53 -2.08
CA LEU A 205 -1.65 -19.66 -3.19
C LEU A 205 -0.48 -18.86 -3.78
N THR A 206 -0.53 -18.64 -5.10
CA THR A 206 0.46 -17.83 -5.83
C THR A 206 0.00 -16.38 -5.97
N ASP A 207 0.91 -15.50 -6.39
CA ASP A 207 0.58 -14.08 -6.62
C ASP A 207 -0.50 -13.88 -7.69
N ALA A 208 -0.67 -14.84 -8.61
CA ALA A 208 -1.71 -14.79 -9.62
C ALA A 208 -3.14 -14.90 -9.04
N SER A 209 -3.29 -15.36 -7.80
CA SER A 209 -4.59 -15.45 -7.11
C SER A 209 -5.00 -14.14 -6.44
N ARG A 210 -4.15 -13.10 -6.47
CA ARG A 210 -4.33 -11.87 -5.69
C ARG A 210 -4.59 -10.68 -6.60
N ASN A 211 -5.65 -9.93 -6.35
CA ASN A 211 -5.82 -8.60 -6.95
C ASN A 211 -4.92 -7.60 -6.20
N CYS A 212 -4.36 -6.62 -6.93
CA CYS A 212 -3.44 -5.63 -6.38
C CYS A 212 -3.97 -4.22 -6.68
N ILE A 213 -4.09 -3.40 -5.63
CA ILE A 213 -4.29 -1.96 -5.74
C ILE A 213 -3.08 -1.30 -5.07
N SER A 214 -2.21 -0.68 -5.87
CA SER A 214 -0.98 -0.05 -5.40
C SER A 214 -1.11 1.46 -5.31
N ASN A 215 -0.07 2.10 -4.77
CA ASN A 215 0.06 3.57 -4.76
C ASN A 215 -1.03 4.29 -3.97
N VAL A 216 -1.59 3.67 -2.93
CA VAL A 216 -2.64 4.27 -2.11
C VAL A 216 -2.03 5.32 -1.18
N ARG A 217 -2.15 6.59 -1.56
CA ARG A 217 -1.65 7.78 -0.86
C ARG A 217 -2.24 9.05 -1.49
N LEU A 218 -2.07 10.20 -0.83
CA LEU A 218 -2.66 11.47 -1.27
C LEU A 218 -2.18 11.93 -2.65
N GLU A 219 -0.90 11.77 -2.97
CA GLU A 219 -0.33 12.12 -4.28
C GLU A 219 -0.29 10.92 -5.24
N GLY A 220 -1.07 9.89 -4.94
CA GLY A 220 -1.28 8.69 -5.75
C GLY A 220 -2.77 8.39 -5.88
N LEU A 221 -3.16 7.15 -5.58
CA LEU A 221 -4.55 6.75 -5.55
C LEU A 221 -5.18 7.19 -4.22
N SER A 222 -6.20 8.06 -4.31
CA SER A 222 -6.92 8.54 -3.12
C SER A 222 -7.58 7.39 -2.36
N TYR A 223 -7.73 7.55 -1.04
CA TYR A 223 -8.35 6.52 -0.19
C TYR A 223 -9.78 6.17 -0.63
N GLY A 224 -10.57 7.17 -1.02
CA GLY A 224 -11.95 6.95 -1.47
C GLY A 224 -12.02 6.13 -2.75
N LEU A 225 -11.14 6.40 -3.72
CA LEU A 225 -11.08 5.64 -4.97
C LEU A 225 -10.48 4.25 -4.75
N ALA A 226 -9.48 4.11 -3.90
CA ALA A 226 -8.92 2.81 -3.52
C ALA A 226 -9.97 1.93 -2.83
N ALA A 227 -10.75 2.50 -1.91
CA ALA A 227 -11.87 1.82 -1.25
C ALA A 227 -12.95 1.37 -2.24
N HIS A 228 -13.34 2.26 -3.17
CA HIS A 228 -14.33 1.94 -4.22
C HIS A 228 -13.88 0.77 -5.09
N ARG A 229 -12.62 0.79 -5.55
CA ARG A 229 -12.03 -0.30 -6.34
C ARG A 229 -11.97 -1.60 -5.57
N LEU A 230 -11.52 -1.56 -4.32
CA LEU A 230 -11.44 -2.75 -3.48
C LEU A 230 -12.84 -3.35 -3.25
N LEU A 231 -13.83 -2.51 -2.96
CA LEU A 231 -15.20 -2.93 -2.73
C LEU A 231 -15.84 -3.53 -3.99
N HIS A 232 -15.57 -2.95 -5.16
CA HIS A 232 -15.97 -3.52 -6.44
C HIS A 232 -15.40 -4.93 -6.64
N LEU A 233 -14.09 -5.11 -6.44
CA LEU A 233 -13.43 -6.41 -6.53
C LEU A 233 -14.03 -7.41 -5.53
N MET A 234 -14.26 -7.01 -4.29
CA MET A 234 -14.85 -7.87 -3.27
C MET A 234 -16.28 -8.31 -3.63
N ARG A 235 -17.13 -7.40 -4.11
CA ARG A 235 -18.48 -7.73 -4.58
C ARG A 235 -18.47 -8.72 -5.73
N GLU A 236 -17.61 -8.48 -6.73
CA GLU A 236 -17.49 -9.39 -7.86
C GLU A 236 -16.90 -10.74 -7.47
N ALA A 237 -15.97 -10.77 -6.51
CA ALA A 237 -15.46 -12.01 -5.93
C ALA A 237 -16.54 -12.77 -5.16
N CYS A 238 -17.38 -12.09 -4.37
CA CYS A 238 -18.54 -12.73 -3.73
C CYS A 238 -19.49 -13.35 -4.74
N ARG A 239 -19.75 -12.66 -5.86
CA ARG A 239 -20.66 -13.11 -6.92
C ARG A 239 -20.11 -14.26 -7.75
N ARG A 240 -18.80 -14.23 -8.06
CA ARG A 240 -18.15 -15.13 -9.02
C ARG A 240 -17.24 -16.17 -8.38
N GLN A 241 -16.97 -16.04 -7.08
CA GLN A 241 -16.11 -16.90 -6.27
C GLN A 241 -14.69 -17.02 -6.82
N LEU A 242 -14.10 -15.89 -7.20
CA LEU A 242 -12.75 -15.83 -7.78
C LEU A 242 -12.05 -14.50 -7.46
N SER A 243 -10.71 -14.51 -7.54
CA SER A 243 -9.85 -13.34 -7.41
C SER A 243 -8.61 -13.48 -8.30
N GLY A 244 -7.75 -12.48 -8.28
CA GLY A 244 -6.49 -12.47 -9.00
C GLY A 244 -6.67 -12.25 -10.50
N VAL A 245 -5.87 -12.92 -11.32
CA VAL A 245 -5.86 -12.75 -12.79
C VAL A 245 -7.21 -13.10 -13.44
N ASN A 246 -8.05 -13.88 -12.76
CA ASN A 246 -9.39 -14.26 -13.23
C ASN A 246 -10.46 -13.20 -12.92
N LEU A 247 -10.12 -12.21 -12.09
CA LEU A 247 -10.98 -11.07 -11.72
C LEU A 247 -10.32 -9.76 -12.17
N LYS A 248 -10.80 -9.19 -13.26
CA LYS A 248 -10.35 -7.86 -13.70
C LYS A 248 -11.02 -6.77 -12.88
N ASP A 249 -10.29 -5.69 -12.67
CA ASP A 249 -10.84 -4.44 -12.13
C ASP A 249 -11.48 -3.67 -13.28
N ASP A 250 -12.78 -3.90 -13.47
CA ASP A 250 -13.61 -3.18 -14.45
C ASP A 250 -14.44 -2.09 -13.74
N SER A 251 -13.96 -1.58 -12.60
CA SER A 251 -14.68 -0.55 -11.86
C SER A 251 -14.77 0.75 -12.67
N ASP A 252 -16.01 1.22 -12.86
CA ASP A 252 -16.23 2.55 -13.42
C ASP A 252 -15.70 3.58 -12.43
N VAL A 253 -14.72 4.37 -12.91
CA VAL A 253 -14.23 5.54 -12.20
C VAL A 253 -15.09 6.71 -12.63
N PRO A 254 -15.81 7.39 -11.71
CA PRO A 254 -16.55 8.60 -12.05
C PRO A 254 -15.57 9.62 -12.63
N VAL A 255 -15.70 9.89 -13.93
CA VAL A 255 -14.97 10.97 -14.58
C VAL A 255 -15.67 12.26 -14.20
N LEU A 256 -14.95 13.20 -13.61
CA LEU A 256 -15.45 14.56 -13.49
C LEU A 256 -15.53 15.13 -14.90
N ASP A 257 -16.74 15.43 -15.38
CA ASP A 257 -16.91 16.20 -16.60
C ASP A 257 -16.13 17.51 -16.46
N GLY A 258 -15.15 17.71 -17.33
CA GLY A 258 -14.39 18.95 -17.38
C GLY A 258 -15.35 20.12 -17.67
N PRO A 259 -15.04 21.34 -17.20
CA PRO A 259 -15.90 22.49 -17.45
C PRO A 259 -16.14 22.63 -18.96
N GLU A 260 -17.40 22.59 -19.39
CA GLU A 260 -17.79 22.90 -20.76
C GLU A 260 -17.24 24.30 -21.11
N GLY A 261 -16.27 24.36 -22.03
CA GLY A 261 -15.73 25.63 -22.55
C GLY A 261 -14.33 26.03 -22.12
N GLY A 262 -13.55 25.19 -21.42
CA GLY A 262 -12.12 25.45 -21.22
C GLY A 262 -11.33 25.47 -22.55
N PRO A 263 -10.30 26.33 -22.71
CA PRO A 263 -9.55 26.41 -23.97
C PRO A 263 -8.92 25.06 -24.29
N ARG A 264 -9.31 24.49 -25.45
CA ARG A 264 -8.68 23.29 -26.03
C ARG A 264 -7.31 23.67 -26.64
N GLY A 265 -6.42 24.18 -25.81
CA GLY A 265 -5.03 24.43 -26.16
C GLY A 265 -4.15 23.33 -25.60
N ASN A 266 -3.20 22.85 -26.39
CA ASN A 266 -2.11 22.04 -25.85
C ASN A 266 -1.23 22.96 -24.99
N PHE A 267 -1.25 22.81 -23.67
CA PHE A 267 -0.48 23.66 -22.75
C PHE A 267 1.05 23.62 -23.01
N LEU A 268 1.54 22.62 -23.75
CA LEU A 268 2.93 22.50 -24.18
C LEU A 268 3.28 23.38 -25.37
N LEU A 269 2.27 23.82 -26.12
CA LEU A 269 2.38 24.76 -27.22
C LEU A 269 1.90 26.10 -26.65
N GLY A 270 2.80 26.79 -25.94
CA GLY A 270 2.49 28.09 -25.35
C GLY A 270 1.77 29.00 -26.34
N GLY A 271 0.75 29.72 -25.87
CA GLY A 271 0.21 30.84 -26.63
C GLY A 271 1.29 31.90 -26.78
N ASP A 272 1.49 32.37 -28.00
CA ASP A 272 2.36 33.50 -28.33
C ASP A 272 2.03 34.75 -27.50
#